data_AF-A0A2E9TWU8-F1
#
_entry.id   AF-A0A2E9TWU8-F1
#
_cell.length_a   1.000
_cell.length_b   1.000
_cell.length_c   1.000
_cell.angle_alpha   90.00
_cell.angle_beta   90.00
_cell.angle_gamma   90.00
#
_symmetry.space_group_name_H-M   'P 1'
#
loop_
_entity.id
_entity.type
_entity.pdbx_description
1 polymer ?
#
loop_
_entity_poly.entity_id
_entity_poly.type
_entity_poly.pdbx_seq_one_letter_code
_entity_poly.pdbx_strand_id
1 'polypeptide(L)'
;MTTEKPENNKPSAEKFDSNQSSESNEISETQKKIALEYVASNKYDYGPSIRSRELEWEVDNIESYESGIVRVFINYKLKNTSAGETGREYVDIDAGGNVLARRQLKTLKESRPLILIGITIISILVAAISIPIMIMDPFGGDPLYVAGRSLWMRAERPLLINYLNYSGADTKGNLYDWQINPTDSSVNQIALVKLTLINEVSNSITITVDGEAAELQTGDKIRRSPIDIRVRSKPTETTG
;
A
#
# COMPACT_ATOMS: atom_id res chain seq x y z
N MET A 1 69.71 67.86 6.62
CA MET A 1 70.92 67.47 7.39
C MET A 1 70.46 66.59 8.52
N THR A 2 70.82 65.33 8.68
CA THR A 2 71.61 64.36 7.91
C THR A 2 71.23 62.99 8.51
N THR A 3 71.11 61.99 7.66
CA THR A 3 70.90 60.56 7.96
C THR A 3 72.06 59.95 8.76
N GLU A 4 71.81 58.93 9.61
CA GLU A 4 72.44 57.58 9.50
C GLU A 4 71.92 56.52 10.53
N LYS A 5 71.30 55.49 9.93
CA LYS A 5 71.25 54.02 10.15
C LYS A 5 71.86 53.36 11.42
N PRO A 6 71.17 52.36 12.03
CA PRO A 6 71.79 51.30 12.82
C PRO A 6 72.10 50.06 11.97
N GLU A 7 73.31 49.52 12.17
CA GLU A 7 73.82 48.27 11.61
C GLU A 7 73.19 47.08 12.35
N ASN A 8 72.40 46.26 11.66
CA ASN A 8 71.77 45.08 12.24
C ASN A 8 72.63 43.83 11.96
N ASN A 9 73.16 43.28 13.05
CA ASN A 9 73.88 42.01 13.09
C ASN A 9 73.02 40.87 12.55
N LYS A 10 73.60 40.09 11.64
CA LYS A 10 73.05 38.83 11.12
C LYS A 10 73.34 37.71 12.13
N PRO A 11 72.34 36.98 12.65
CA PRO A 11 72.59 35.69 13.28
C PRO A 11 72.62 34.57 12.22
N SER A 12 73.60 33.69 12.39
CA SER A 12 73.85 32.47 11.61
C SER A 12 72.64 31.54 11.53
N ALA A 13 72.61 30.79 10.43
CA ALA A 13 71.73 29.65 10.21
C ALA A 13 71.89 28.60 11.32
N GLU A 14 70.85 28.40 12.12
CA GLU A 14 70.66 27.15 12.86
C GLU A 14 70.16 26.09 11.88
N LYS A 15 70.92 24.99 11.80
CA LYS A 15 70.54 23.78 11.07
C LYS A 15 69.27 23.23 11.70
N PHE A 16 68.16 23.30 10.97
CA PHE A 16 66.95 22.54 11.29
C PHE A 16 67.23 21.06 11.04
N ASP A 17 67.00 20.27 12.07
CA ASP A 17 67.22 18.83 12.14
C ASP A 17 66.27 18.11 11.17
N SER A 18 66.82 17.55 10.09
CA SER A 18 66.06 16.92 9.00
C SER A 18 65.56 15.50 9.33
N ASN A 19 65.78 15.02 10.56
CA ASN A 19 65.44 13.65 10.96
C ASN A 19 64.02 13.51 11.55
N GLN A 20 63.41 14.58 12.06
CA GLN A 20 62.06 14.51 12.62
C GLN A 20 60.96 14.37 11.56
N SER A 21 61.17 14.93 10.37
CA SER A 21 60.18 14.92 9.28
C SER A 21 60.09 13.57 8.57
N SER A 22 61.19 12.81 8.50
CA SER A 22 61.20 11.47 7.90
C SER A 22 60.48 10.45 8.78
N GLU A 23 60.74 10.46 10.09
CA GLU A 23 60.15 9.51 11.04
C GLU A 23 58.64 9.76 11.22
N SER A 24 58.22 11.03 11.30
CA SER A 24 56.80 11.38 11.33
C SER A 24 56.05 10.98 10.06
N ASN A 25 56.72 11.05 8.90
CA ASN A 25 56.13 10.67 7.61
C ASN A 25 56.03 9.15 7.45
N GLU A 26 57.01 8.37 7.92
CA GLU A 26 56.97 6.90 7.88
C GLU A 26 55.89 6.34 8.83
N ILE A 27 55.78 6.93 10.02
CA ILE A 27 54.74 6.57 11.01
C ILE A 27 53.36 6.79 10.37
N SER A 28 53.11 7.98 9.82
CA SER A 28 51.85 8.35 9.16
C SER A 28 51.44 7.42 8.01
N GLU A 29 52.38 7.00 7.15
CA GLU A 29 52.08 6.07 6.06
C GLU A 29 51.75 4.64 6.58
N THR A 30 52.36 4.23 7.69
CA THR A 30 52.03 2.94 8.33
C THR A 30 50.60 2.96 8.88
N GLN A 31 50.22 4.01 9.62
CA GLN A 31 48.86 4.13 10.15
C GLN A 31 47.82 4.28 9.04
N LYS A 32 48.13 5.01 7.97
CA LYS A 32 47.28 5.09 6.78
C LYS A 32 46.97 3.71 6.20
N LYS A 33 47.97 2.83 6.08
CA LYS A 33 47.78 1.45 5.61
C LYS A 33 46.87 0.66 6.55
N ILE A 34 47.12 0.75 7.86
CA ILE A 34 46.29 0.09 8.89
C ILE A 34 44.84 0.58 8.81
N ALA A 35 44.62 1.88 8.66
CA ALA A 35 43.29 2.47 8.53
C ALA A 35 42.53 1.88 7.34
N LEU A 36 43.18 1.81 6.17
CA LEU A 36 42.60 1.26 4.95
C LEU A 36 42.30 -0.24 5.08
N GLU A 37 43.20 -1.03 5.66
CA GLU A 37 42.97 -2.46 5.91
C GLU A 37 41.82 -2.70 6.90
N TYR A 38 41.72 -1.87 7.94
CA TYR A 38 40.65 -1.95 8.93
C TYR A 38 39.27 -1.66 8.30
N VAL A 39 39.12 -0.57 7.53
CA VAL A 39 37.84 -0.25 6.90
C VAL A 39 37.46 -1.24 5.80
N ALA A 40 38.45 -1.79 5.08
CA ALA A 40 38.22 -2.78 4.04
C ALA A 40 37.78 -4.14 4.59
N SER A 41 38.28 -4.54 5.76
CA SER A 41 37.90 -5.78 6.44
C SER A 41 36.59 -5.66 7.21
N ASN A 42 36.25 -4.48 7.72
CA ASN A 42 35.05 -4.27 8.53
C ASN A 42 33.92 -3.57 7.76
N LYS A 43 33.43 -4.24 6.71
CA LYS A 43 32.33 -3.72 5.86
C LYS A 43 30.94 -3.78 6.50
N TYR A 44 30.79 -4.48 7.63
CA TYR A 44 29.50 -4.64 8.30
C TYR A 44 28.90 -3.29 8.70
N ASP A 45 29.75 -2.35 9.14
CA ASP A 45 29.36 -1.01 9.59
C ASP A 45 28.71 -0.14 8.50
N TYR A 46 28.85 -0.51 7.22
CA TYR A 46 28.20 0.21 6.11
C TYR A 46 26.75 -0.24 5.87
N GLY A 47 26.26 -1.23 6.60
CA GLY A 47 24.89 -1.72 6.50
C GLY A 47 24.64 -2.72 5.35
N PRO A 48 23.45 -3.35 5.33
CA PRO A 48 23.17 -4.50 4.47
C PRO A 48 23.19 -4.21 2.97
N SER A 49 22.84 -2.99 2.55
CA SER A 49 22.79 -2.60 1.14
C SER A 49 24.17 -2.32 0.53
N ILE A 50 25.16 -2.00 1.36
CA ILE A 50 26.52 -1.64 0.94
C ILE A 50 27.53 -2.76 1.25
N ARG A 51 27.36 -3.53 2.34
CA ARG A 51 28.34 -4.53 2.80
C ARG A 51 28.77 -5.56 1.74
N SER A 52 27.87 -5.90 0.82
CA SER A 52 28.09 -6.89 -0.23
C SER A 52 28.62 -6.29 -1.53
N ARG A 53 28.81 -4.97 -1.59
CA ARG A 53 29.26 -4.25 -2.78
C ARG A 53 30.77 -3.98 -2.69
N GLU A 54 31.40 -3.83 -3.85
CA GLU A 54 32.79 -3.39 -3.93
C GLU A 54 32.87 -1.87 -3.73
N LEU A 55 33.77 -1.46 -2.84
CA LEU A 55 34.03 -0.06 -2.53
C LEU A 55 35.45 0.30 -2.98
N GLU A 56 35.62 1.55 -3.38
CA GLU A 56 36.90 2.22 -3.54
C GLU A 56 37.08 3.19 -2.36
N TRP A 57 38.27 3.20 -1.76
CA TRP A 57 38.62 4.08 -0.67
C TRP A 57 39.77 4.99 -1.09
N GLU A 58 39.72 6.23 -0.63
CA GLU A 58 40.73 7.24 -0.87
C GLU A 58 40.98 8.01 0.42
N VAL A 59 42.25 8.17 0.79
CA VAL A 59 42.63 8.94 1.98
C VAL A 59 42.59 10.42 1.62
N ASP A 60 41.74 11.17 2.33
CA ASP A 60 41.50 12.59 2.10
C ASP A 60 42.50 13.46 2.86
N ASN A 61 42.69 13.17 4.14
CA ASN A 61 43.50 13.95 5.06
C ASN A 61 44.03 13.08 6.20
N ILE A 62 45.13 13.49 6.81
CA ILE A 62 45.70 12.86 8.01
C ILE A 62 46.02 13.96 9.02
N GLU A 63 45.54 13.80 10.26
CA GLU A 63 45.81 14.69 11.38
C GLU A 63 46.58 13.93 12.46
N SER A 64 47.73 14.48 12.87
CA SER A 64 48.52 13.93 13.97
C SER A 64 48.33 14.79 15.22
N TYR A 65 48.16 14.13 16.36
CA TYR A 65 48.00 14.76 17.66
C TYR A 65 49.23 14.53 18.54
N GLU A 66 49.53 15.45 19.47
CA GLU A 66 50.68 15.34 20.39
C GLU A 66 50.64 14.08 21.26
N SER A 67 49.45 13.50 21.47
CA SER A 67 49.26 12.22 22.16
C SER A 67 49.80 11.00 21.41
N GLY A 68 50.32 11.17 20.18
CA GLY A 68 50.73 10.08 19.30
C GLY A 68 49.56 9.40 18.57
N ILE A 69 48.36 9.97 18.65
CA ILE A 69 47.19 9.52 17.89
C ILE A 69 47.24 10.15 16.50
N VAL A 70 46.99 9.34 15.47
CA VAL A 70 46.85 9.75 14.09
C VAL A 70 45.44 9.48 13.62
N ARG A 71 44.73 10.52 13.18
CA ARG A 71 43.40 10.43 12.59
C ARG A 71 43.52 10.42 11.07
N VAL A 72 43.06 9.35 10.45
CA VAL A 72 43.05 9.18 9.00
C VAL A 72 41.63 9.37 8.48
N PHE A 73 41.41 10.39 7.64
CA PHE A 73 40.14 10.64 6.98
C PHE A 73 40.08 9.87 5.66
N ILE A 74 39.00 9.12 5.46
CA ILE A 74 38.82 8.23 4.31
C ILE A 74 37.50 8.58 3.64
N ASN A 75 37.58 8.91 2.34
CA ASN A 75 36.43 8.96 1.46
C ASN A 75 36.21 7.56 0.85
N TYR A 76 34.96 7.15 0.70
CA TYR A 76 34.62 5.87 0.05
C TYR A 76 33.44 6.00 -0.90
N LYS A 77 33.46 5.21 -1.98
CA LYS A 77 32.41 5.17 -3.00
C LYS A 77 32.25 3.77 -3.57
N LEU A 78 31.16 3.52 -4.29
CA LEU A 78 30.96 2.26 -5.01
C LEU A 78 31.90 2.18 -6.22
N LYS A 79 32.59 1.05 -6.36
CA LYS A 79 33.40 0.74 -7.53
C LYS A 79 32.54 0.76 -8.79
N ASN A 80 33.09 1.26 -9.90
CA ASN A 80 32.39 1.43 -11.19
C ASN A 80 31.19 2.42 -11.18
N THR A 81 31.07 3.27 -10.16
CA THR A 81 30.09 4.36 -10.16
C THR A 81 30.79 5.69 -10.46
N SER A 82 30.67 6.16 -11.71
CA SER A 82 31.38 7.36 -12.19
C SER A 82 30.82 8.67 -11.63
N ALA A 83 29.59 8.66 -11.10
CA ALA A 83 28.94 9.79 -10.48
C ALA A 83 28.11 9.32 -9.29
N GLY A 84 28.45 9.80 -8.10
CA GLY A 84 27.75 9.41 -6.88
C GLY A 84 28.22 10.22 -5.68
N GLU A 85 27.34 10.36 -4.70
CA GLU A 85 27.72 10.89 -3.39
C GLU A 85 28.84 10.01 -2.81
N THR A 86 29.88 10.60 -2.25
CA THR A 86 30.89 9.87 -1.49
C THR A 86 30.45 9.75 -0.03
N GLY A 87 30.73 8.60 0.56
CA GLY A 87 30.79 8.47 2.01
C GLY A 87 32.12 9.03 2.54
N ARG A 88 32.13 9.47 3.79
CA ARG A 88 33.33 9.94 4.48
C ARG A 88 33.35 9.41 5.90
N GLU A 89 34.51 8.96 6.34
CA GLU A 89 34.75 8.50 7.70
C GLU A 89 36.14 8.91 8.19
N TYR A 90 36.38 8.75 9.48
CA TYR A 90 37.73 8.79 10.02
C TYR A 90 38.01 7.57 10.89
N VAL A 91 39.29 7.23 11.00
CA VAL A 91 39.82 6.19 11.89
C VAL A 91 40.94 6.80 12.72
N ASP A 92 40.87 6.64 14.04
CA ASP A 92 41.90 7.08 14.97
C ASP A 92 42.80 5.88 15.31
N ILE A 93 44.11 6.05 15.14
CA ILE A 93 45.11 4.99 15.31
C ILE A 93 46.19 5.49 16.26
N ASP A 94 46.59 4.67 17.23
CA ASP A 94 47.69 5.00 18.15
C ASP A 94 49.07 4.72 17.54
N ALA A 95 50.13 5.10 18.25
CA ALA A 95 51.51 4.82 17.84
C ALA A 95 51.84 3.32 17.78
N GLY A 96 51.08 2.46 18.46
CA GLY A 96 51.21 1.00 18.42
C GLY A 96 50.48 0.34 17.26
N GLY A 97 49.75 1.11 16.43
CA GLY A 97 48.96 0.60 15.31
C GLY A 97 47.58 0.07 15.71
N ASN A 98 47.12 0.31 16.94
CA ASN A 98 45.78 -0.09 17.37
C ASN A 98 44.74 0.94 16.89
N VAL A 99 43.62 0.44 16.38
CA VAL A 99 42.47 1.28 16.05
C VAL A 99 41.71 1.62 17.32
N LEU A 100 41.71 2.91 17.68
CA LEU A 100 41.04 3.41 18.88
C LEU A 100 39.58 3.75 18.61
N ALA A 101 39.31 4.35 17.45
CA ALA A 101 37.96 4.78 17.08
C ALA A 101 37.76 4.76 15.57
N ARG A 102 36.50 4.58 15.17
CA ARG A 102 36.03 4.76 13.81
C ARG A 102 34.73 5.55 13.85
N ARG A 103 34.57 6.52 12.95
CA ARG A 103 33.30 7.26 12.83
C ARG A 103 32.99 7.61 11.40
N GLN A 104 31.80 7.23 10.95
CA GLN A 104 31.25 7.68 9.68
C GLN A 104 30.70 9.10 9.84
N LEU A 105 31.27 10.05 9.09
CA LEU A 105 30.86 11.45 9.04
C LEU A 105 29.74 11.67 8.03
N LYS A 106 29.80 10.92 6.92
CA LYS A 106 28.80 10.94 5.86
C LYS A 106 28.61 9.52 5.36
N THR A 107 27.39 9.01 5.44
CA THR A 107 27.04 7.69 4.91
C THR A 107 26.78 7.80 3.42
N LEU A 108 27.24 6.82 2.65
CA LEU A 108 26.87 6.70 1.26
C LEU A 108 25.35 6.51 1.15
N LYS A 109 24.66 7.39 0.42
CA LYS A 109 23.22 7.30 0.22
C LYS A 109 22.91 6.20 -0.78
N GLU A 110 21.95 5.36 -0.44
CA GLU A 110 21.49 4.29 -1.31
C GLU A 110 20.90 4.87 -2.61
N SER A 111 21.14 4.19 -3.73
CA SER A 111 20.61 4.59 -5.03
C SER A 111 19.09 4.76 -4.96
N ARG A 112 18.55 5.80 -5.61
CA ARG A 112 17.09 6.08 -5.67
C ARG A 112 16.30 4.79 -5.93
N PRO A 113 15.12 4.57 -5.30
CA PRO A 113 14.38 3.32 -5.40
C PRO A 113 13.67 3.17 -6.77
N LEU A 114 14.46 3.01 -7.84
CA LEU A 114 13.98 3.00 -9.23
C LEU A 114 12.94 1.93 -9.49
N ILE A 115 13.11 0.74 -8.90
CA ILE A 115 12.15 -0.38 -9.03
C ILE A 115 10.79 0.01 -8.44
N LEU A 116 10.78 0.64 -7.26
CA LEU A 116 9.55 1.06 -6.60
C LEU A 116 8.83 2.15 -7.40
N ILE A 117 9.59 3.11 -7.93
CA ILE A 117 9.07 4.14 -8.83
C ILE A 117 8.45 3.50 -10.07
N GLY A 118 9.13 2.53 -10.68
CA GLY A 118 8.61 1.79 -11.84
C GLY A 118 7.29 1.07 -11.56
N ILE A 119 7.21 0.32 -10.45
CA ILE A 119 5.98 -0.38 -10.04
C ILE A 119 4.84 0.61 -9.80
N THR A 120 5.14 1.76 -9.20
CA THR A 120 4.14 2.80 -8.92
C THR A 120 3.56 3.37 -10.22
N ILE A 121 4.41 3.69 -11.19
CA ILE A 121 3.97 4.21 -12.50
C ILE A 121 3.10 3.18 -13.23
N ILE A 122 3.52 1.90 -13.24
CA ILE A 122 2.73 0.82 -13.84
C ILE A 122 1.36 0.70 -13.17
N SER A 123 1.31 0.77 -11.83
CA SER A 123 0.07 0.66 -11.07
C SER A 123 -0.91 1.79 -11.41
N ILE A 124 -0.41 3.02 -11.56
CA ILE A 124 -1.22 4.17 -11.98
C ILE A 124 -1.77 3.97 -13.39
N LEU A 125 -0.95 3.49 -14.33
CA LEU A 125 -1.38 3.23 -15.72
C LEU A 125 -2.45 2.14 -15.78
N VAL A 126 -2.26 1.05 -15.02
CA VAL A 126 -3.27 -0.03 -14.92
C VAL A 126 -4.57 0.55 -14.37
N ALA A 127 -4.54 1.28 -13.25
CA ALA A 127 -5.75 1.87 -12.67
C ALA A 127 -6.47 2.82 -13.64
N ALA A 128 -5.72 3.67 -14.35
CA ALA A 128 -6.27 4.61 -15.33
C ALA A 128 -6.96 3.91 -16.51
N ILE A 129 -6.61 2.67 -16.83
CA ILE A 129 -7.26 1.86 -17.86
C ILE A 129 -8.40 1.01 -17.27
N SER A 130 -8.17 0.36 -16.13
CA SER A 130 -9.10 -0.59 -15.52
C SER A 130 -10.37 0.08 -15.01
N ILE A 131 -10.26 1.27 -14.40
CA ILE A 131 -11.41 1.97 -13.82
C ILE A 131 -12.41 2.40 -14.93
N PRO A 132 -12.01 3.06 -16.02
CA PRO A 132 -12.92 3.37 -17.11
C PRO A 132 -13.55 2.12 -17.76
N ILE A 133 -12.77 1.05 -17.95
CA ILE A 133 -13.30 -0.22 -18.48
C ILE A 133 -14.39 -0.77 -17.56
N MET A 134 -14.17 -0.79 -16.24
CA MET A 134 -15.16 -1.27 -15.27
C MET A 134 -16.45 -0.43 -15.26
N ILE A 135 -16.36 0.87 -15.54
CA ILE A 135 -17.52 1.76 -15.63
C ILE A 135 -18.28 1.59 -16.95
N MET A 136 -17.57 1.42 -18.07
CA MET A 136 -18.19 1.36 -19.41
C MET A 136 -18.66 -0.03 -19.82
N ASP A 137 -17.97 -1.08 -19.39
CA ASP A 137 -18.32 -2.47 -19.67
C ASP A 137 -17.98 -3.31 -18.43
N PRO A 138 -18.87 -3.30 -17.41
CA PRO A 138 -18.66 -4.14 -16.25
C PRO A 138 -18.63 -5.57 -16.78
N PHE A 139 -17.45 -6.21 -16.71
CA PHE A 139 -17.20 -7.59 -17.10
C PHE A 139 -18.48 -8.40 -16.94
N GLY A 140 -18.91 -9.11 -17.99
CA GLY A 140 -20.18 -9.83 -18.10
C GLY A 140 -20.47 -10.92 -17.05
N GLY A 141 -19.96 -10.78 -15.83
CA GLY A 141 -20.52 -11.34 -14.62
C GLY A 141 -21.85 -10.67 -14.26
N ASP A 142 -22.60 -11.41 -13.45
CA ASP A 142 -23.96 -11.10 -13.06
C ASP A 142 -24.09 -9.64 -12.54
N PRO A 143 -24.97 -8.82 -13.14
CA PRO A 143 -25.24 -7.44 -12.73
C PRO A 143 -25.57 -7.29 -11.23
N LEU A 144 -25.92 -8.39 -10.53
CA LEU A 144 -26.07 -8.42 -9.07
C LEU A 144 -24.81 -7.97 -8.30
N TYR A 145 -23.59 -8.17 -8.81
CA TYR A 145 -22.38 -7.99 -8.00
C TYR A 145 -21.63 -6.66 -8.25
N VAL A 146 -22.08 -5.86 -9.22
CA VAL A 146 -21.33 -4.69 -9.70
C VAL A 146 -21.72 -3.41 -8.94
N ALA A 147 -22.87 -3.38 -8.28
CA ALA A 147 -23.32 -2.22 -7.52
C ALA A 147 -23.86 -2.69 -6.16
N GLY A 148 -23.32 -2.14 -5.07
CA GLY A 148 -23.80 -2.33 -3.69
C GLY A 148 -25.22 -1.80 -3.50
N ARG A 149 -26.21 -2.48 -4.11
CA ARG A 149 -27.63 -2.19 -3.94
C ARG A 149 -28.10 -2.85 -2.65
N SER A 150 -28.84 -2.10 -1.85
CA SER A 150 -29.26 -2.42 -0.48
C SER A 150 -30.60 -3.14 -0.37
N LEU A 151 -31.21 -3.48 -1.51
CA LEU A 151 -32.54 -4.09 -1.59
C LEU A 151 -32.61 -5.15 -2.70
N TRP A 152 -32.97 -6.38 -2.33
CA TRP A 152 -33.10 -7.51 -3.24
C TRP A 152 -34.47 -8.16 -3.11
N MET A 153 -35.10 -8.48 -4.25
CA MET A 153 -36.33 -9.26 -4.28
C MET A 153 -36.07 -10.59 -5.00
N ARG A 154 -36.31 -11.69 -4.30
CA ARG A 154 -36.22 -13.04 -4.86
C ARG A 154 -37.62 -13.60 -5.04
N ALA A 155 -37.97 -13.95 -6.27
CA ALA A 155 -39.19 -14.70 -6.57
C ALA A 155 -38.85 -16.20 -6.63
N GLU A 156 -39.60 -17.00 -5.88
CA GLU A 156 -39.54 -18.46 -6.01
C GLU A 156 -40.36 -18.91 -7.24
N ARG A 157 -40.12 -20.15 -7.70
CA ARG A 157 -40.92 -20.72 -8.79
C ARG A 157 -42.40 -20.75 -8.38
N PRO A 158 -43.33 -20.39 -9.28
CA PRO A 158 -44.75 -20.39 -8.96
C PRO A 158 -45.22 -21.81 -8.60
N LEU A 159 -45.96 -21.91 -7.51
CA LEU A 159 -46.63 -23.14 -7.11
C LEU A 159 -48.06 -23.13 -7.65
N LEU A 160 -48.42 -24.16 -8.41
CA LEU A 160 -49.80 -24.32 -8.90
C LEU A 160 -50.64 -25.01 -7.83
N ILE A 161 -51.67 -24.34 -7.35
CA ILE A 161 -52.56 -24.82 -6.29
C ILE A 161 -54.02 -24.70 -6.71
N ASN A 162 -54.88 -25.58 -6.18
CA ASN A 162 -56.30 -25.62 -6.57
C ASN A 162 -57.13 -24.56 -5.82
N TYR A 163 -56.75 -24.24 -4.59
CA TYR A 163 -57.36 -23.20 -3.76
C TYR A 163 -56.31 -22.67 -2.77
N LEU A 164 -56.51 -21.44 -2.28
CA LEU A 164 -55.70 -20.82 -1.24
C LEU A 164 -56.60 -20.45 -0.07
N ASN A 165 -56.27 -20.94 1.13
CA ASN A 165 -56.89 -20.45 2.35
C ASN A 165 -56.00 -19.36 2.94
N TYR A 166 -56.57 -18.19 3.18
CA TYR A 166 -55.88 -17.06 3.78
C TYR A 166 -56.65 -16.62 5.02
N SER A 167 -55.95 -16.51 6.15
CA SER A 167 -56.49 -16.00 7.41
C SER A 167 -55.78 -14.71 7.75
N GLY A 168 -56.54 -13.66 8.05
CA GLY A 168 -55.96 -12.35 8.36
C GLY A 168 -56.88 -11.51 9.22
N ALA A 169 -56.27 -10.67 10.07
CA ALA A 169 -57.01 -9.73 10.89
C ALA A 169 -57.31 -8.44 10.11
N ASP A 170 -58.49 -7.86 10.32
CA ASP A 170 -58.79 -6.52 9.86
C ASP A 170 -58.03 -5.44 10.69
N THR A 171 -58.21 -4.17 10.33
CA THR A 171 -57.61 -3.04 11.06
C THR A 171 -58.12 -2.87 12.49
N LYS A 172 -59.15 -3.64 12.89
CA LYS A 172 -59.75 -3.66 14.23
C LYS A 172 -59.39 -4.93 15.00
N GLY A 173 -58.60 -5.84 14.43
CA GLY A 173 -58.16 -7.10 15.05
C GLY A 173 -59.14 -8.27 14.89
N ASN A 174 -60.21 -8.15 14.11
CA ASN A 174 -61.13 -9.25 13.85
C ASN A 174 -60.52 -10.20 12.82
N LEU A 175 -60.44 -11.49 13.14
CA LEU A 175 -59.94 -12.52 12.24
C LEU A 175 -61.00 -12.92 11.23
N TYR A 176 -60.58 -13.03 9.97
CA TYR A 176 -61.39 -13.53 8.87
C TYR A 176 -60.64 -14.61 8.12
N ASP A 177 -61.37 -15.65 7.73
CA ASP A 177 -60.88 -16.75 6.91
C ASP A 177 -61.49 -16.67 5.50
N TRP A 178 -60.62 -16.51 4.51
CA TRP A 178 -60.98 -16.44 3.11
C TRP A 178 -60.49 -17.66 2.36
N GLN A 179 -61.39 -18.29 1.61
CA GLN A 179 -61.02 -19.25 0.58
C GLN A 179 -61.00 -18.56 -0.79
N ILE A 180 -59.85 -18.66 -1.45
CA ILE A 180 -59.59 -18.10 -2.77
C ILE A 180 -59.55 -19.26 -3.77
N ASN A 181 -60.44 -19.20 -4.77
CA ASN A 181 -60.57 -20.22 -5.81
C ASN A 181 -60.29 -19.62 -7.22
N PRO A 182 -59.76 -20.41 -8.16
CA PRO A 182 -59.58 -19.98 -9.56
C PRO A 182 -60.93 -19.68 -10.23
N THR A 183 -60.92 -18.98 -11.39
CA THR A 183 -62.15 -18.60 -12.13
C THR A 183 -62.99 -19.80 -12.57
N ASP A 184 -62.32 -20.89 -12.92
CA ASP A 184 -62.93 -22.18 -13.21
C ASP A 184 -62.02 -23.27 -12.66
N SER A 185 -62.44 -23.90 -11.56
CA SER A 185 -61.65 -24.93 -10.86
C SER A 185 -61.52 -26.24 -11.63
N SER A 186 -62.26 -26.42 -12.74
CA SER A 186 -62.16 -27.62 -13.58
C SER A 186 -61.03 -27.52 -14.62
N VAL A 187 -60.60 -26.30 -14.96
CA VAL A 187 -59.60 -26.05 -16.01
C VAL A 187 -58.41 -25.22 -15.52
N ASN A 188 -58.59 -24.40 -14.48
CA ASN A 188 -57.58 -23.45 -14.02
C ASN A 188 -57.07 -23.77 -12.61
N GLN A 189 -55.80 -23.43 -12.38
CA GLN A 189 -55.15 -23.46 -11.07
C GLN A 189 -54.65 -22.06 -10.70
N ILE A 190 -54.51 -21.78 -9.41
CA ILE A 190 -53.91 -20.55 -8.91
C ILE A 190 -52.39 -20.72 -8.97
N ALA A 191 -51.70 -19.75 -9.57
CA ALA A 191 -50.25 -19.65 -9.48
C ALA A 191 -49.86 -18.79 -8.28
N LEU A 192 -49.34 -19.43 -7.22
CA LEU A 192 -48.82 -18.76 -6.04
C LEU A 192 -47.35 -18.39 -6.25
N VAL A 193 -47.04 -17.10 -6.27
CA VAL A 193 -45.67 -16.58 -6.34
C VAL A 193 -45.25 -16.08 -4.97
N LYS A 194 -44.23 -16.72 -4.39
CA LYS A 194 -43.63 -16.27 -3.13
C LYS A 194 -42.49 -15.31 -3.41
N LEU A 195 -42.61 -14.09 -2.90
CA LEU A 195 -41.58 -13.07 -2.98
C LEU A 195 -40.86 -12.96 -1.62
N THR A 196 -39.54 -13.02 -1.63
CA THR A 196 -38.69 -12.70 -0.48
C THR A 196 -38.03 -11.36 -0.74
N LEU A 197 -38.30 -10.38 0.13
CA LEU A 197 -37.59 -9.10 0.09
C LEU A 197 -36.47 -9.13 1.14
N ILE A 198 -35.26 -8.78 0.73
CA ILE A 198 -34.06 -8.72 1.57
C ILE A 198 -33.60 -7.27 1.58
N ASN A 199 -33.62 -6.66 2.76
CA ASN A 199 -33.19 -5.28 2.98
C ASN A 199 -31.99 -5.28 3.91
N GLU A 200 -30.84 -4.84 3.40
CA GLU A 200 -29.57 -4.93 4.13
C GLU A 200 -29.20 -3.62 4.84
N VAL A 201 -29.84 -2.49 4.51
CA VAL A 201 -29.37 -1.16 4.98
C VAL A 201 -30.48 -0.21 5.45
N SER A 202 -31.73 -0.33 4.98
CA SER A 202 -32.78 0.64 5.33
C SER A 202 -33.49 0.31 6.65
N ASN A 203 -33.81 1.34 7.45
CA ASN A 203 -34.59 1.20 8.69
C ASN A 203 -36.08 0.87 8.44
N SER A 204 -36.62 1.17 7.26
CA SER A 204 -38.01 0.84 6.88
C SER A 204 -38.20 0.76 5.37
N ILE A 205 -39.06 -0.14 4.90
CA ILE A 205 -39.49 -0.22 3.49
C ILE A 205 -41.01 -0.27 3.43
N THR A 206 -41.58 0.55 2.54
CA THR A 206 -42.98 0.47 2.15
C THR A 206 -43.06 -0.13 0.75
N ILE A 207 -43.75 -1.27 0.61
CA ILE A 207 -44.03 -1.88 -0.68
C ILE A 207 -45.47 -1.55 -1.05
N THR A 208 -45.66 -0.88 -2.18
CA THR A 208 -46.98 -0.67 -2.77
C THR A 208 -47.11 -1.62 -3.95
N VAL A 209 -48.02 -2.59 -3.86
CA VAL A 209 -48.39 -3.47 -4.97
C VAL A 209 -49.72 -2.98 -5.52
N ASP A 210 -49.72 -2.40 -6.70
CA ASP A 210 -50.93 -2.04 -7.44
C ASP A 210 -51.28 -3.12 -8.49
N GLY A 211 -52.43 -2.96 -9.16
CA GLY A 211 -52.91 -3.92 -10.14
C GLY A 211 -52.07 -4.01 -11.42
N GLU A 212 -51.31 -2.97 -11.75
CA GLU A 212 -50.41 -2.94 -12.92
C GLU A 212 -49.03 -3.53 -12.58
N ALA A 213 -48.58 -3.36 -11.33
CA ALA A 213 -47.30 -3.82 -10.81
C ALA A 213 -47.18 -5.34 -10.65
N ALA A 214 -48.28 -6.08 -10.82
CA ALA A 214 -48.34 -7.53 -10.64
C ALA A 214 -48.59 -8.29 -11.96
N GLU A 215 -48.38 -7.66 -13.13
CA GLU A 215 -48.41 -8.38 -14.42
C GLU A 215 -47.36 -9.49 -14.47
N LEU A 216 -47.81 -10.71 -14.80
CA LEU A 216 -46.93 -11.86 -15.01
C LEU A 216 -46.72 -12.07 -16.50
N GLN A 217 -45.46 -12.28 -16.90
CA GLN A 217 -45.12 -12.69 -18.26
C GLN A 217 -44.82 -14.19 -18.28
N THR A 218 -45.55 -14.93 -19.11
CA THR A 218 -45.35 -16.38 -19.29
C THR A 218 -44.19 -16.65 -20.27
N GLY A 219 -43.70 -17.89 -20.32
CA GLY A 219 -42.55 -18.26 -21.16
C GLY A 219 -42.77 -18.09 -22.67
N ASP A 220 -44.02 -18.06 -23.11
CA ASP A 220 -44.48 -17.72 -24.46
C ASP A 220 -44.59 -16.20 -24.71
N LYS A 221 -44.08 -15.38 -23.77
CA LYS A 221 -44.07 -13.90 -23.77
C LYS A 221 -45.44 -13.24 -23.63
N ILE A 222 -46.51 -13.99 -23.37
CA ILE A 222 -47.84 -13.43 -23.13
C ILE A 222 -47.89 -12.77 -21.74
N ARG A 223 -48.42 -11.55 -21.66
CA ARG A 223 -48.66 -10.87 -20.37
C ARG A 223 -50.05 -11.21 -19.84
N ARG A 224 -50.12 -11.48 -18.54
CA ARG A 224 -51.36 -11.79 -17.82
C ARG A 224 -51.48 -10.82 -16.65
N SER A 225 -52.54 -10.04 -16.64
CA SER A 225 -52.84 -9.14 -15.53
C SER A 225 -53.41 -9.93 -14.35
N PRO A 226 -53.16 -9.50 -13.11
CA PRO A 226 -53.80 -10.05 -11.93
C PRO A 226 -55.33 -9.97 -12.04
N ILE A 227 -56.02 -10.99 -11.53
CA ILE A 227 -57.47 -10.95 -11.38
C ILE A 227 -57.77 -10.36 -10.00
N ASP A 228 -58.65 -9.36 -9.92
CA ASP A 228 -59.11 -8.85 -8.62
C ASP A 228 -59.92 -9.93 -7.89
N ILE A 229 -59.30 -10.50 -6.85
CA ILE A 229 -59.88 -11.60 -6.09
C ILE A 229 -60.90 -11.16 -5.04
N ARG A 230 -60.95 -9.86 -4.70
CA ARG A 230 -61.85 -9.33 -3.67
C ARG A 230 -63.33 -9.52 -4.02
N VAL A 231 -63.64 -9.48 -5.31
CA VAL A 231 -65.00 -9.69 -5.82
C VAL A 231 -65.43 -11.16 -5.74
N ARG A 232 -64.48 -12.07 -5.51
CA ARG A 232 -64.67 -13.52 -5.68
C ARG A 232 -64.35 -14.34 -4.43
N SER A 233 -63.75 -13.73 -3.41
CA SER A 233 -63.58 -14.36 -2.11
C SER A 233 -64.93 -14.54 -1.43
N LYS A 234 -65.15 -15.72 -0.85
CA LYS A 234 -66.31 -15.97 0.02
C LYS A 234 -65.81 -16.14 1.45
N PRO A 235 -66.50 -15.55 2.45
CA PRO A 235 -66.22 -15.87 3.84
C PRO A 235 -66.48 -17.36 4.05
N THR A 236 -65.55 -18.02 4.72
CA THR A 236 -65.74 -19.41 5.14
C THR A 236 -66.53 -19.37 6.45
N GLU A 237 -67.64 -20.10 6.55
CA GLU A 237 -68.39 -20.16 7.81
C GLU A 237 -67.49 -20.77 8.90
N THR A 238 -67.41 -20.08 10.02
CA THR A 238 -66.71 -20.55 11.21
C THR A 238 -67.45 -21.78 11.72
N THR A 239 -66.94 -22.98 11.41
CA THR A 239 -67.35 -24.17 12.18
C THR A 239 -66.78 -24.00 13.58
N GLY A 240 -67.64 -23.56 14.50
CA GLY A 240 -67.42 -23.65 15.94
C GLY A 240 -67.41 -25.09 16.43
#